data_AF-A0A3Q9FS77-F1
#
_entry.id   AF-A0A3Q9FS77-F1
#
_cell.length_a   1.000
_cell.length_b   1.000
_cell.length_c   1.000
_cell.angle_alpha   90.00
_cell.angle_beta   90.00
_cell.angle_gamma   90.00
#
_symmetry.space_group_name_H-M   'P 1'
#
loop_
_entity.id
_entity.type
_entity.pdbx_description
1 polymer ?
#
loop_
_entity_poly.entity_id
_entity_poly.type
_entity_poly.pdbx_seq_one_letter_code
_entity_poly.pdbx_strand_id
1 'polypeptide(L)'
;MKKFTLLFSFFLLSFAFGVSAQDISGAAEWMHDNCNQYVAFASNEWTDLTEDQKEELYKIRMQQQVALKALKDEKSAGEITQIEFNNKKKEQGKFYNKKISSLTGRDWKEINNLTNKFWKSLEG
;
A
#
# COMPACT_ATOMS: atom_id res chain seq x y z
N MET A 1 11.55 -22.46 43.70
CA MET A 1 12.22 -22.23 42.41
C MET A 1 11.71 -23.25 41.39
N LYS A 2 10.77 -22.84 40.52
CA LYS A 2 10.23 -23.68 39.44
C LYS A 2 10.74 -23.14 38.12
N LYS A 3 11.47 -23.99 37.38
CA LYS A 3 12.00 -23.75 36.05
C LYS A 3 10.81 -23.69 35.08
N PHE A 4 10.66 -22.59 34.35
CA PHE A 4 9.83 -22.57 33.15
C PHE A 4 10.75 -22.56 31.93
N THR A 5 10.98 -23.75 31.42
CA THR A 5 11.39 -23.96 30.04
C THR A 5 10.12 -23.86 29.19
N LEU A 6 10.06 -22.90 28.27
CA LEU A 6 9.09 -22.95 27.18
C LEU A 6 9.79 -22.48 25.91
N LEU A 7 10.33 -23.49 25.22
CA LEU A 7 10.51 -23.50 23.79
C LEU A 7 9.14 -23.26 23.14
N PHE A 8 9.02 -22.17 22.40
CA PHE A 8 8.09 -22.04 21.28
C PHE A 8 8.94 -21.56 20.10
N SER A 9 9.53 -22.50 19.37
CA SER A 9 8.93 -23.00 18.12
C SER A 9 8.84 -21.87 17.09
N PHE A 10 9.88 -21.76 16.27
CA PHE A 10 9.76 -21.59 14.82
C PHE A 10 8.55 -20.74 14.38
N PHE A 11 8.64 -19.42 14.58
CA PHE A 11 7.84 -18.50 13.77
C PHE A 11 8.50 -18.45 12.39
N LEU A 12 8.29 -19.53 11.62
CA LEU A 12 8.37 -19.47 10.17
C LEU A 12 7.49 -18.29 9.78
N LEU A 13 8.14 -17.21 9.36
CA LEU A 13 7.55 -16.11 8.61
C LEU A 13 7.05 -16.69 7.28
N SER A 14 5.98 -17.47 7.34
CA SER A 14 5.08 -17.72 6.24
C SER A 14 4.28 -16.44 6.04
N PHE A 15 4.95 -15.36 5.63
CA PHE A 15 4.27 -14.25 4.96
C PHE A 15 3.88 -14.75 3.58
N ALA A 16 2.90 -15.65 3.56
CA ALA A 16 2.05 -15.84 2.41
C ALA A 16 1.33 -14.50 2.22
N PHE A 17 1.93 -13.61 1.43
CA PHE A 17 1.17 -12.61 0.71
C PHE A 17 0.29 -13.40 -0.26
N GLY A 18 -0.79 -13.97 0.27
CA GLY A 18 -1.87 -14.48 -0.54
C GLY A 18 -2.28 -13.32 -1.43
N VAL A 19 -2.17 -13.52 -2.75
CA VAL A 19 -2.83 -12.69 -3.74
C VAL A 19 -4.32 -13.00 -3.62
N SER A 20 -4.92 -12.70 -2.47
CA SER A 20 -6.35 -12.49 -2.42
C SER A 20 -6.58 -11.18 -3.16
N ALA A 21 -7.58 -11.15 -4.03
CA ALA A 21 -8.22 -9.90 -4.39
C ALA A 21 -8.57 -9.22 -3.05
N GLN A 22 -7.74 -8.26 -2.63
CA GLN A 22 -7.89 -7.64 -1.32
C GLN A 22 -9.23 -6.93 -1.32
N ASP A 23 -10.08 -7.36 -0.39
CA ASP A 23 -11.40 -6.84 -0.20
C ASP A 23 -11.33 -5.32 0.05
N ILE A 24 -11.90 -4.55 -0.88
CA ILE A 24 -11.98 -3.09 -0.79
C ILE A 24 -13.22 -2.64 0.01
N SER A 25 -14.00 -3.57 0.58
CA SER A 25 -15.18 -3.28 1.40
C SER A 25 -14.89 -2.37 2.60
N GLY A 26 -13.65 -2.35 3.08
CA GLY A 26 -13.18 -1.47 4.16
C GLY A 26 -12.80 -0.05 3.72
N ALA A 27 -13.02 0.33 2.47
CA ALA A 27 -12.67 1.65 1.96
C ALA A 27 -13.64 2.73 2.49
N ALA A 28 -13.07 3.80 3.05
CA ALA A 28 -13.83 5.00 3.39
C ALA A 28 -13.96 5.92 2.17
N GLU A 29 -14.99 6.77 2.13
CA GLU A 29 -15.27 7.69 1.01
C GLU A 29 -14.04 8.54 0.61
N TRP A 30 -13.34 9.12 1.59
CA TRP A 30 -12.13 9.90 1.33
C TRP A 30 -11.02 9.09 0.63
N MET A 31 -10.98 7.76 0.77
CA MET A 31 -10.03 6.92 0.05
C MET A 31 -10.39 6.83 -1.43
N HIS A 32 -11.67 6.77 -1.76
CA HIS A 32 -12.15 6.82 -3.15
C HIS A 32 -11.77 8.15 -3.78
N ASP A 33 -12.02 9.26 -3.10
CA ASP A 33 -11.66 10.59 -3.57
C ASP A 33 -10.15 10.73 -3.77
N ASN A 34 -9.34 10.31 -2.80
CA ASN A 34 -7.89 10.35 -2.91
C ASN A 34 -7.37 9.52 -4.10
N CYS A 35 -7.93 8.32 -4.31
CA CYS A 35 -7.54 7.47 -5.43
C CYS A 35 -7.96 8.05 -6.77
N ASN A 36 -9.17 8.62 -6.87
CA ASN A 36 -9.63 9.32 -8.08
C ASN A 36 -8.73 10.52 -8.41
N GLN A 37 -8.43 11.36 -7.42
CA GLN A 37 -7.51 12.49 -7.59
C GLN A 37 -6.11 12.03 -8.00
N TYR A 38 -5.60 10.94 -7.41
CA TYR A 38 -4.31 10.38 -7.79
C TYR A 38 -4.30 9.90 -9.24
N VAL A 39 -5.33 9.17 -9.69
CA VAL A 39 -5.42 8.67 -11.06
C VAL A 39 -5.56 9.81 -12.06
N ALA A 40 -6.35 10.84 -11.75
CA ALA A 40 -6.44 12.05 -12.56
C ALA A 40 -5.09 12.76 -12.66
N PHE A 41 -4.39 12.93 -11.53
CA PHE A 41 -3.05 13.52 -11.50
C PHE A 41 -2.04 12.70 -12.31
N ALA A 42 -2.04 11.38 -12.12
CA ALA A 42 -1.20 10.44 -12.86
C ALA A 42 -1.48 10.52 -14.36
N SER A 43 -2.75 10.58 -14.78
CA SER A 43 -3.13 10.66 -16.20
C SER A 43 -2.68 11.97 -16.87
N ASN A 44 -2.58 13.06 -16.10
CA ASN A 44 -2.07 14.33 -16.60
C ASN A 44 -0.54 14.32 -16.78
N GLU A 45 0.19 13.66 -15.88
CA GLU A 45 1.66 13.56 -15.95
C GLU A 45 2.13 12.42 -16.87
N TRP A 46 1.35 11.34 -16.94
CA TRP A 46 1.59 10.13 -17.73
C TRP A 46 0.50 10.03 -18.79
N THR A 47 0.65 10.82 -19.84
CA THR A 47 -0.37 11.00 -20.90
C THR A 47 -0.58 9.77 -21.78
N ASP A 48 0.22 8.73 -21.59
CA ASP A 48 0.21 7.46 -22.33
C ASP A 48 -0.61 6.35 -21.64
N LEU A 49 -1.22 6.61 -20.48
CA LEU A 49 -2.07 5.64 -19.80
C LEU A 49 -3.38 5.38 -20.55
N THR A 50 -3.67 4.12 -20.82
CA THR A 50 -4.98 3.67 -21.33
C THR A 50 -6.06 3.75 -20.24
N GLU A 51 -7.34 3.72 -20.63
CA GLU A 51 -8.44 3.67 -19.64
C GLU A 51 -8.37 2.42 -18.75
N ASP A 52 -8.02 1.26 -19.31
CA ASP A 52 -7.82 0.02 -18.53
C ASP A 52 -6.68 0.18 -17.51
N GLN A 53 -5.58 0.86 -17.89
CA GLN A 53 -4.49 1.15 -16.96
C GLN A 53 -4.91 2.14 -15.87
N LYS A 54 -5.77 3.12 -16.18
CA LYS A 54 -6.30 4.05 -15.17
C LYS A 54 -7.20 3.33 -14.16
N GLU A 55 -8.07 2.44 -14.63
CA GLU A 55 -8.94 1.64 -13.76
C GLU A 55 -8.12 0.69 -12.86
N GLU A 56 -7.11 0.01 -13.42
CA GLU A 56 -6.27 -0.88 -12.62
C GLU A 56 -5.38 -0.09 -11.64
N LEU A 57 -4.89 1.09 -12.05
CA LEU A 57 -4.15 1.98 -11.15
C LEU A 57 -5.01 2.43 -9.97
N TYR A 58 -6.28 2.73 -10.22
CA TYR A 58 -7.25 3.03 -9.17
C TYR A 58 -7.37 1.87 -8.17
N LYS A 59 -7.59 0.64 -8.67
CA LYS A 59 -7.73 -0.55 -7.82
C LYS A 59 -6.48 -0.81 -6.99
N ILE A 60 -5.29 -0.70 -7.59
CA ILE A 60 -4.01 -0.86 -6.90
C ILE A 60 -3.87 0.19 -5.78
N ARG A 61 -4.21 1.46 -6.06
CA ARG A 61 -4.13 2.53 -5.06
C ARG A 61 -5.15 2.36 -3.95
N MET A 62 -6.36 1.90 -4.27
CA MET A 62 -7.39 1.61 -3.27
C MET A 62 -6.94 0.49 -2.32
N GLN A 63 -6.43 -0.63 -2.86
CA GLN A 63 -5.87 -1.72 -2.07
C GLN A 63 -4.74 -1.23 -1.15
N GLN A 64 -3.88 -0.34 -1.67
CA GLN A 64 -2.81 0.26 -0.88
C GLN A 64 -3.34 1.10 0.29
N GLN A 65 -4.39 1.91 0.09
CA GLN A 65 -4.98 2.73 1.16
C GLN A 65 -5.65 1.86 2.24
N VAL A 66 -6.41 0.85 1.82
CA VAL A 66 -7.05 -0.11 2.75
C VAL A 66 -6.00 -0.88 3.56
N ALA A 67 -4.95 -1.39 2.91
CA ALA A 67 -3.87 -2.11 3.59
C ALA A 67 -3.07 -1.22 4.55
N LEU A 68 -2.89 0.06 4.22
CA LEU A 68 -2.25 1.03 5.11
C LEU A 68 -3.15 1.38 6.31
N LYS A 69 -4.47 1.48 6.10
CA LYS A 69 -5.42 1.70 7.19
C LYS A 69 -5.41 0.52 8.16
N ALA A 70 -5.54 -0.71 7.68
CA ALA A 70 -5.47 -1.90 8.51
C ALA A 70 -4.17 -1.94 9.34
N LEU A 71 -3.03 -1.61 8.70
CA LEU A 71 -1.74 -1.54 9.40
C LEU A 71 -1.68 -0.43 10.46
N LYS A 72 -2.34 0.71 10.21
CA LYS A 72 -2.47 1.79 11.21
C LYS A 72 -3.39 1.35 12.36
N ASP A 73 -4.44 0.60 12.07
CA ASP A 73 -5.36 0.07 13.08
C ASP A 73 -4.62 -0.95 13.98
N GLU A 74 -3.89 -1.92 13.42
CA GLU A 74 -3.01 -2.86 14.16
C GLU A 74 -2.06 -2.10 15.12
N LYS A 75 -1.41 -1.05 14.61
CA LYS A 75 -0.50 -0.22 15.41
C LYS A 75 -1.24 0.52 16.53
N SER A 76 -2.42 1.07 16.24
CA SER A 76 -3.19 1.86 17.19
C SER A 76 -3.80 1.00 18.30
N ALA A 77 -4.11 -0.26 17.98
CA ALA A 77 -4.51 -1.30 18.92
C ALA A 77 -3.35 -1.83 19.79
N GLY A 78 -2.11 -1.47 19.46
CA GLY A 78 -0.92 -1.94 20.17
C GLY A 78 -0.49 -3.38 19.81
N GLU A 79 -1.05 -3.95 18.73
CA GLU A 79 -0.73 -5.30 18.26
C GLU A 79 0.66 -5.40 17.61
N ILE A 80 1.15 -4.27 17.08
CA ILE A 80 2.48 -4.15 16.50
C ILE A 80 3.20 -2.91 17.04
N THR A 81 4.51 -3.02 17.16
CA THR A 81 5.40 -1.91 17.53
C THR A 81 5.56 -0.90 16.38
N GLN A 82 6.07 0.29 16.70
CA GLN A 82 6.42 1.30 15.70
C GLN A 82 7.47 0.79 14.68
N ILE A 83 8.39 -0.08 15.11
CA ILE A 83 9.43 -0.67 14.24
C ILE A 83 8.78 -1.65 13.26
N GLU A 84 7.91 -2.54 13.75
CA GLU A 84 7.18 -3.48 12.91
C GLU A 84 6.26 -2.76 11.92
N PHE A 85 5.55 -1.71 12.36
CA PHE A 85 4.76 -0.84 11.50
C PHE A 85 5.61 -0.27 10.35
N ASN A 86 6.78 0.28 10.65
CA ASN A 86 7.65 0.86 9.63
C ASN A 86 8.16 -0.18 8.62
N ASN A 87 8.53 -1.37 9.11
CA ASN A 87 8.97 -2.48 8.27
C ASN A 87 7.84 -2.99 7.36
N LYS A 88 6.66 -3.26 7.93
CA LYS A 88 5.47 -3.69 7.17
C LYS A 88 5.06 -2.64 6.14
N LYS A 89 5.04 -1.36 6.51
CA LYS A 89 4.73 -0.25 5.59
C LYS A 89 5.73 -0.19 4.43
N LYS A 90 7.02 -0.39 4.69
CA LYS A 90 8.06 -0.44 3.66
C LYS A 90 7.85 -1.61 2.69
N GLU A 91 7.54 -2.79 3.20
CA GLU A 91 7.26 -3.96 2.35
C GLU A 91 5.97 -3.80 1.53
N GLN A 92 4.90 -3.27 2.12
CA GLN A 92 3.70 -2.89 1.36
C GLN A 92 4.04 -1.89 0.25
N GLY A 93 4.83 -0.86 0.54
CA GLY A 93 5.28 0.11 -0.45
C GLY A 93 6.02 -0.54 -1.63
N LYS A 94 6.95 -1.46 -1.36
CA LYS A 94 7.64 -2.23 -2.41
C LYS A 94 6.68 -3.06 -3.25
N PHE A 95 5.75 -3.75 -2.61
CA PHE A 95 4.76 -4.60 -3.28
C PHE A 95 3.88 -3.80 -4.26
N TYR A 96 3.30 -2.69 -3.79
CA TYR A 96 2.45 -1.86 -4.65
C TYR A 96 3.23 -1.11 -5.72
N ASN A 97 4.44 -0.62 -5.42
CA ASN A 97 5.30 -0.01 -6.44
C ASN A 97 5.63 -0.99 -7.56
N LYS A 98 5.85 -2.28 -7.23
CA LYS A 98 6.06 -3.32 -8.24
C LYS A 98 4.81 -3.51 -9.11
N LYS A 99 3.61 -3.55 -8.52
CA LYS A 99 2.35 -3.63 -9.30
C LYS A 99 2.18 -2.44 -10.24
N ILE A 100 2.37 -1.22 -9.74
CA ILE A 100 2.28 0.00 -10.55
C ILE A 100 3.32 -0.04 -11.67
N SER A 101 4.57 -0.42 -11.36
CA SER A 101 5.65 -0.55 -12.36
C SER A 101 5.31 -1.56 -13.45
N SER A 102 4.77 -2.72 -13.09
CA SER A 102 4.31 -3.71 -14.08
C SER A 102 3.14 -3.22 -14.92
N LEU A 103 2.25 -2.42 -14.34
CA LEU A 103 1.09 -1.86 -15.05
C LEU A 103 1.47 -0.75 -16.02
N THR A 104 2.36 0.15 -15.62
CA THR A 104 2.65 1.39 -16.37
C THR A 104 3.98 1.36 -17.12
N GLY A 105 4.83 0.35 -16.87
CA GLY A 105 6.18 0.29 -17.41
C GLY A 105 7.17 1.26 -16.77
N ARG A 106 6.77 1.97 -15.71
CA ARG A 106 7.59 3.03 -15.08
C ARG A 106 8.46 2.50 -13.97
N ASP A 107 9.63 3.10 -13.80
CA ASP A 107 10.54 2.72 -12.74
C ASP A 107 10.10 3.27 -11.36
N TRP A 108 10.77 2.79 -10.31
CA TRP A 108 10.43 3.23 -8.95
C TRP A 108 10.65 4.73 -8.73
N LYS A 109 11.64 5.34 -9.41
CA LYS A 109 11.97 6.76 -9.24
C LYS A 109 10.88 7.62 -9.82
N GLU A 110 10.40 7.28 -11.01
CA GLU A 110 9.26 7.94 -11.66
C GLU A 110 8.01 7.85 -10.80
N ILE A 111 7.67 6.65 -10.31
CA ILE A 111 6.49 6.42 -9.46
C ILE A 111 6.61 7.23 -8.15
N ASN A 112 7.79 7.22 -7.53
CA ASN A 112 8.04 7.97 -6.31
C ASN A 112 7.96 9.48 -6.54
N ASN A 113 8.53 9.98 -7.63
CA ASN A 113 8.46 11.39 -8.00
C ASN A 113 7.02 11.85 -8.25
N LEU A 114 6.24 11.08 -9.01
CA LEU A 114 4.82 11.36 -9.23
C LEU A 114 4.08 11.42 -7.90
N THR A 115 4.29 10.42 -7.04
CA THR A 115 3.61 10.34 -5.74
C THR A 115 3.96 11.53 -4.84
N ASN A 116 5.22 11.96 -4.82
CA ASN A 116 5.65 13.15 -4.07
C ASN A 116 5.04 14.44 -4.64
N LYS A 117 4.96 14.59 -5.96
CA LYS A 117 4.29 15.73 -6.59
C LYS A 117 2.80 15.77 -6.22
N PHE A 118 2.13 14.62 -6.27
CA PHE A 118 0.73 14.49 -5.89
C PHE A 118 0.49 14.91 -4.43
N TRP A 119 1.31 14.45 -3.48
CA TRP A 119 1.13 14.87 -2.08
C TRP A 119 1.35 16.37 -1.90
N LYS A 120 2.37 16.93 -2.55
CA LYS A 120 2.61 18.38 -2.54
C LYS A 120 1.46 19.16 -3.18
N SER A 121 0.80 18.64 -4.21
CA SER A 121 -0.34 19.34 -4.83
C SER A 121 -1.57 19.40 -3.92
N LEU A 122 -1.64 18.56 -2.89
CA LEU A 122 -2.70 18.60 -1.87
C LEU A 122 -2.38 19.54 -0.70
N GLU A 123 -1.14 20.01 -0.57
CA GLU A 123 -0.69 20.81 0.58
C GLU A 123 -1.02 22.30 0.47
N GLY A 124 -1.43 22.79 -0.72
CA GLY A 124 -1.97 24.15 -0.92
C GLY A 124 -1.01 25.29 -0.59
#